data_AF-A0A177QMJ8-F1
#
_entry.id   AF-A0A177QMJ8-F1
#
_cell.length_a   1.000
_cell.length_b   1.000
_cell.length_c   1.000
_cell.angle_alpha   90.00
_cell.angle_beta   90.00
_cell.angle_gamma   90.00
#
_symmetry.space_group_name_H-M   'P 1'
#
loop_
_entity.id
_entity.type
_entity.pdbx_description
1 polymer ?
#
loop_
_entity_poly.entity_id
_entity_poly.type
_entity_poly.pdbx_seq_one_letter_code
_entity_poly.pdbx_strand_id
1 'polypeptide(L)'
;MKSIYRKDASKPSCPDGKYWISPHERKRINKNGKPYLQHVKGYCCCYHGPYQKIAEEENIPFDHLFFVLTVYGEARGENAASRRAIAWVIRNRFDKKTFGDSYRNIVLKPSQFSCWSKNDKNYKMLQHPGKNGKSAHEKEVDKKAWEKCKDTFKEVFHASKTENPLPKICHYFSGPPKKRWQEKYFDLPNVPHFHFVKLDK
;
A
#
# COMPACT_ATOMS: atom_id res chain seq x y z
N MET A 1 15.39 19.99 6.72
CA MET A 1 14.05 20.19 6.13
C MET A 1 13.09 20.54 7.25
N LYS A 2 12.49 21.74 7.24
CA LYS A 2 11.54 22.14 8.29
C LYS A 2 10.23 21.40 8.07
N SER A 3 9.75 20.70 9.10
CA SER A 3 8.43 20.07 9.13
C SER A 3 7.36 21.09 8.73
N ILE A 4 6.65 20.80 7.63
CA ILE A 4 5.52 21.60 7.12
C ILE A 4 4.26 21.48 8.00
N TYR A 5 4.35 20.80 9.15
CA TYR A 5 3.23 20.52 10.04
C TYR A 5 3.49 21.05 11.45
N ARG A 6 3.43 22.37 11.61
CA ARG A 6 3.14 22.97 12.93
C ARG A 6 1.69 22.65 13.33
N LYS A 7 1.46 22.45 14.64
CA LYS A 7 0.12 22.52 15.25
C LYS A 7 -0.32 23.99 15.26
N ASP A 8 -0.63 24.55 14.09
CA ASP A 8 -1.22 25.90 14.03
C ASP A 8 -2.72 25.83 14.24
N ALA A 9 -3.22 26.71 15.12
CA ALA A 9 -4.61 26.84 15.56
C ALA A 9 -5.56 27.41 14.48
N SER A 10 -5.14 27.47 13.21
CA SER A 10 -5.84 28.14 12.11
C SER A 10 -6.29 27.20 10.98
N LYS A 11 -6.22 25.88 11.15
CA LYS A 11 -6.60 24.92 10.09
C LYS A 11 -8.14 24.87 9.90
N PRO A 12 -8.66 24.95 8.67
CA PRO A 12 -10.08 24.69 8.38
C PRO A 12 -10.49 23.29 8.84
N SER A 13 -11.71 23.15 9.39
CA SER A 13 -12.24 21.84 9.75
C SER A 13 -12.55 21.02 8.50
N CYS A 14 -12.16 19.74 8.51
CA CYS A 14 -12.50 18.81 7.45
C CYS A 14 -13.66 17.90 7.87
N PRO A 15 -14.51 17.47 6.92
CA PRO A 15 -15.53 16.45 7.18
C PRO A 15 -14.92 15.16 7.73
N ASP A 16 -15.70 14.38 8.46
CA ASP A 16 -15.26 13.12 9.07
C ASP A 16 -14.57 12.19 8.07
N GLY A 17 -13.40 11.69 8.47
CA GLY A 17 -12.54 10.85 7.62
C GLY A 17 -11.83 11.59 6.48
N LYS A 18 -11.80 12.93 6.51
CA LYS A 18 -10.94 13.75 5.65
C LYS A 18 -9.95 14.55 6.49
N TYR A 19 -8.79 14.81 5.89
CA TYR A 19 -7.69 15.52 6.54
C TYR A 19 -7.32 16.76 5.74
N TRP A 20 -7.10 17.87 6.43
CA TRP A 20 -6.69 19.13 5.79
C TRP A 20 -5.26 19.01 5.28
N ILE A 21 -5.11 19.18 3.97
CA ILE A 21 -3.82 19.31 3.31
C ILE A 21 -3.54 20.79 3.14
N SER A 22 -2.42 21.24 3.71
CA SER A 22 -2.00 22.62 3.59
C SER A 22 -1.61 22.92 2.13
N PRO A 23 -1.75 24.19 1.69
CA PRO A 23 -1.25 24.60 0.40
C PRO A 23 0.21 24.15 0.21
N HIS A 24 0.53 23.61 -0.96
CA HIS A 24 1.87 23.10 -1.27
C HIS A 24 2.17 23.23 -2.76
N GLU A 25 3.44 23.10 -3.11
CA GLU A 25 3.88 23.02 -4.50
C GLU A 25 4.13 21.57 -4.90
N ARG A 26 3.77 21.22 -6.14
CA ARG A 26 4.11 19.92 -6.73
C ARG A 26 4.64 20.09 -8.15
N LYS A 27 5.66 19.32 -8.51
CA LYS A 27 6.15 19.24 -9.89
C LYS A 27 5.15 18.49 -10.77
N ARG A 28 4.81 19.05 -11.93
CA ARG A 28 3.93 18.50 -12.95
C ARG A 28 4.61 18.56 -14.30
N ILE A 29 4.13 17.77 -15.26
CA ILE A 29 4.59 17.79 -16.65
C ILE A 29 3.41 18.27 -17.49
N ASN A 30 3.64 19.27 -18.35
CA ASN A 30 2.60 19.79 -19.23
C ASN A 30 2.42 18.89 -20.47
N LYS A 31 1.43 19.20 -21.32
CA LYS A 31 1.15 18.45 -22.56
C LYS A 31 2.33 18.35 -23.54
N ASN A 32 3.33 19.23 -23.41
CA ASN A 32 4.53 19.27 -24.24
C ASN A 32 5.74 18.62 -23.55
N GLY A 33 5.56 17.90 -22.43
CA GLY A 33 6.64 17.23 -21.72
C GLY A 33 7.50 18.14 -20.82
N LYS A 34 7.18 19.44 -20.71
CA LYS A 34 7.96 20.38 -19.89
C LYS A 34 7.53 20.33 -18.41
N PRO A 35 8.46 20.19 -17.46
CA PRO A 35 8.14 20.24 -16.04
C PRO A 35 7.77 21.67 -15.61
N TYR A 36 6.81 21.80 -14.70
CA TYR A 36 6.41 23.06 -14.06
C TYR A 36 6.04 22.83 -12.59
N LEU A 37 6.18 23.86 -11.77
CA LEU A 37 5.71 23.86 -10.39
C LEU A 37 4.25 24.31 -10.37
N GLN A 38 3.37 23.43 -9.90
CA GLN A 38 1.97 23.74 -9.66
C GLN A 38 1.77 24.10 -8.20
N HIS A 39 1.23 25.30 -7.96
CA HIS A 39 0.71 25.69 -6.66
C HIS A 39 -0.65 25.03 -6.43
N VAL A 40 -0.77 24.25 -5.37
CA VAL A 40 -2.00 23.55 -4.98
C VAL A 40 -2.59 24.27 -3.77
N LYS A 41 -3.82 24.77 -3.90
CA LYS A 41 -4.58 25.32 -2.77
C LYS A 41 -4.84 24.22 -1.74
N GLY A 42 -4.99 24.58 -0.46
CA GLY A 42 -5.31 23.61 0.58
C GLY A 42 -6.67 22.94 0.34
N TYR A 43 -6.79 21.66 0.68
CA TYR A 43 -8.01 20.88 0.47
C TYR A 43 -8.14 19.72 1.47
N CYS A 44 -9.37 19.29 1.72
CA CYS A 44 -9.64 18.10 2.54
C CYS A 44 -9.50 16.84 1.70
N CYS A 45 -8.66 15.89 2.14
CA CYS A 45 -8.43 14.62 1.46
C CYS A 45 -8.55 13.43 2.41
N CYS A 46 -9.17 12.35 1.96
CA CYS A 46 -9.30 11.09 2.70
C CYS A 46 -8.03 10.22 2.72
N TYR A 47 -6.99 10.56 1.94
CA TYR A 47 -5.83 9.68 1.74
C TYR A 47 -4.46 10.38 1.85
N HIS A 48 -4.38 11.59 2.41
CA HIS A 48 -3.11 12.32 2.48
C HIS A 48 -2.63 12.62 3.90
N GLY A 49 -3.50 12.92 4.86
CA GLY A 49 -3.07 13.37 6.20
C GLY A 49 -2.17 12.38 6.96
N PRO A 50 -2.70 11.23 7.41
CA PRO A 50 -1.92 10.28 8.20
C PRO A 50 -0.78 9.65 7.40
N TYR A 51 -1.04 9.30 6.13
CA TYR A 51 -0.04 8.60 5.31
C TYR A 51 1.13 9.47 4.90
N GLN A 52 0.95 10.77 4.64
CA GLN A 52 2.10 11.63 4.31
C GLN A 52 3.02 11.80 5.51
N LYS A 53 2.44 11.96 6.70
CA LYS A 53 3.20 11.99 7.95
C LYS A 53 3.96 10.68 8.19
N ILE A 54 3.32 9.53 7.97
CA ILE A 54 3.98 8.23 8.06
C ILE A 54 5.15 8.13 7.06
N ALA A 55 4.94 8.53 5.80
CA ALA A 55 5.98 8.52 4.77
C ALA A 55 7.20 9.35 5.18
N GLU A 56 6.97 10.53 5.75
CA GLU A 56 8.03 11.42 6.24
C GLU A 56 8.74 10.83 7.48
N GLU A 57 8.00 10.35 8.47
CA GLU A 57 8.55 9.74 9.70
C GLU A 57 9.40 8.50 9.38
N GLU A 58 8.97 7.70 8.42
CA GLU A 58 9.64 6.46 8.00
C GLU A 58 10.72 6.69 6.92
N ASN A 59 10.83 7.91 6.39
CA ASN A 59 11.67 8.25 5.23
C ASN A 59 11.42 7.35 4.01
N ILE A 60 10.15 7.10 3.69
CA ILE A 60 9.70 6.30 2.55
C ILE A 60 9.07 7.23 1.50
N PRO A 61 9.43 7.15 0.21
CA PRO A 61 8.74 7.92 -0.82
C PRO A 61 7.23 7.69 -0.78
N PHE A 62 6.43 8.77 -0.91
CA PHE A 62 5.00 8.70 -0.65
C PHE A 62 4.25 7.63 -1.46
N ASP A 63 4.61 7.42 -2.74
CA ASP A 63 4.03 6.35 -3.55
C ASP A 63 4.40 4.94 -3.04
N HIS A 64 5.66 4.76 -2.62
CA HIS A 64 6.16 3.50 -2.09
C HIS A 64 5.50 3.12 -0.77
N LEU A 65 5.12 4.11 0.06
CA LEU A 65 4.40 3.84 1.29
C LEU A 65 3.11 3.04 1.04
N PHE A 66 2.39 3.32 -0.05
CA PHE A 66 1.16 2.59 -0.40
C PHE A 66 1.43 1.12 -0.73
N PHE A 67 2.60 0.80 -1.26
CA PHE A 67 3.04 -0.59 -1.41
C PHE A 67 3.20 -1.26 -0.04
N VAL A 68 3.98 -0.63 0.86
CA VAL A 68 4.25 -1.18 2.20
C VAL A 68 2.97 -1.35 3.00
N LEU A 69 2.11 -0.34 3.02
CA LEU A 69 0.81 -0.36 3.69
C LEU A 69 -0.08 -1.48 3.14
N THR A 70 -0.04 -1.75 1.85
CA THR A 70 -0.84 -2.83 1.25
C THR A 70 -0.31 -4.20 1.66
N VAL A 71 1.01 -4.41 1.65
CA VAL A 71 1.59 -5.66 2.18
C VAL A 71 1.25 -5.84 3.67
N TYR A 72 1.30 -4.77 4.45
CA TYR A 72 0.91 -4.79 5.87
C TYR A 72 -0.59 -5.06 6.07
N GLY A 73 -1.46 -4.43 5.29
CA GLY A 73 -2.91 -4.61 5.36
C GLY A 73 -3.36 -6.02 4.98
N GLU A 74 -2.71 -6.61 3.97
CA GLU A 74 -3.08 -7.93 3.45
C GLU A 74 -2.35 -9.09 4.15
N ALA A 75 -1.13 -8.87 4.65
CA ALA A 75 -0.23 -9.96 5.08
C ALA A 75 0.63 -9.66 6.33
N ARG A 76 0.29 -8.68 7.18
CA ARG A 76 1.09 -8.41 8.41
C ARG A 76 1.24 -9.62 9.34
N GLY A 77 0.18 -10.42 9.48
CA GLY A 77 0.13 -11.60 10.36
C GLY A 77 0.66 -12.88 9.72
N GLU A 78 1.07 -12.80 8.45
CA GLU A 78 1.43 -13.98 7.66
C GLU A 78 2.92 -14.31 7.79
N ASN A 79 3.37 -15.41 7.18
CA ASN A 79 4.80 -15.74 7.16
C ASN A 79 5.57 -14.87 6.12
N ALA A 80 6.90 -15.04 6.06
CA ALA A 80 7.74 -14.26 5.15
C ALA A 80 7.43 -14.53 3.66
N ALA A 81 7.23 -15.79 3.30
CA ALA A 81 6.93 -16.18 1.93
C ALA A 81 5.59 -15.59 1.45
N SER A 82 4.56 -15.58 2.30
CA SER A 82 3.26 -14.96 2.02
C SER A 82 3.37 -13.45 1.79
N ARG A 83 4.07 -12.72 2.68
CA ARG A 83 4.31 -11.28 2.46
C ARG A 83 5.04 -11.02 1.15
N ARG A 84 6.09 -11.79 0.86
CA ARG A 84 6.86 -11.72 -0.40
C ARG A 84 5.96 -11.98 -1.62
N ALA A 85 5.08 -12.97 -1.55
CA ALA A 85 4.17 -13.30 -2.64
C ALA A 85 3.18 -12.16 -2.94
N ILE A 86 2.58 -11.55 -1.90
CA ILE A 86 1.71 -10.37 -2.07
C ILE A 86 2.49 -9.18 -2.64
N ALA A 87 3.71 -8.93 -2.15
CA ALA A 87 4.57 -7.89 -2.67
C ALA A 87 4.87 -8.10 -4.17
N TRP A 88 5.18 -9.32 -4.60
CA TRP A 88 5.37 -9.65 -6.02
C TRP A 88 4.10 -9.44 -6.85
N VAL A 89 2.91 -9.75 -6.34
CA VAL A 89 1.65 -9.43 -7.03
C VAL A 89 1.51 -7.93 -7.26
N ILE A 90 1.81 -7.09 -6.27
CA ILE A 90 1.73 -5.62 -6.42
C ILE A 90 2.75 -5.15 -7.47
N ARG A 91 3.99 -5.66 -7.43
CA ARG A 91 5.03 -5.32 -8.41
C ARG A 91 4.67 -5.77 -9.82
N ASN A 92 4.11 -6.97 -9.98
CA ASN A 92 3.62 -7.47 -11.26
C ASN A 92 2.51 -6.59 -11.85
N ARG A 93 1.60 -6.08 -11.01
CA ARG A 93 0.56 -5.13 -11.45
C ARG A 93 1.18 -3.82 -11.95
N PHE A 94 2.23 -3.34 -11.30
CA PHE A 94 2.98 -2.16 -11.72
C PHE A 94 3.72 -2.37 -13.04
N ASP A 95 4.34 -3.53 -13.22
CA ASP A 95 5.05 -3.88 -14.45
C ASP A 95 4.09 -4.06 -15.64
N LYS A 96 2.88 -4.57 -15.39
CA LYS A 96 1.87 -4.80 -16.44
C LYS A 96 1.25 -3.52 -16.98
N LYS A 97 1.32 -2.40 -16.25
CA LYS A 97 0.77 -1.07 -16.59
C LYS A 97 -0.75 -0.98 -16.83
N THR A 98 -1.47 -2.09 -16.96
CA THR A 98 -2.94 -2.11 -17.12
C THR A 98 -3.71 -1.80 -15.82
N PHE A 99 -3.04 -1.82 -14.67
CA PHE A 99 -3.65 -1.57 -13.36
C PHE A 99 -3.51 -0.13 -12.89
N GLY A 100 -2.53 0.59 -13.43
CA GLY A 100 -2.15 1.94 -13.02
C GLY A 100 -0.67 2.20 -13.33
N ASP A 101 -0.27 3.45 -13.16
CA ASP A 101 1.06 3.98 -13.43
C ASP A 101 1.91 4.21 -12.16
N SER A 102 1.32 4.04 -10.97
CA SER A 102 1.96 4.19 -9.65
C SER A 102 1.43 3.16 -8.65
N TYR A 103 2.19 2.86 -7.60
CA TYR A 103 1.75 1.90 -6.59
C TYR A 103 0.48 2.37 -5.89
N ARG A 104 0.40 3.67 -5.57
CA ARG A 104 -0.79 4.27 -4.98
C ARG A 104 -2.03 4.07 -5.88
N ASN A 105 -1.92 4.32 -7.18
CA ASN A 105 -3.04 4.17 -8.10
C ASN A 105 -3.47 2.71 -8.25
N ILE A 106 -2.51 1.78 -8.21
CA ILE A 106 -2.78 0.34 -8.31
C ILE A 106 -3.51 -0.17 -7.07
N VAL A 107 -3.01 0.16 -5.88
CA VAL A 107 -3.53 -0.44 -4.64
C VAL A 107 -4.83 0.20 -4.16
N LEU A 108 -5.04 1.47 -4.45
CA LEU A 108 -6.27 2.19 -4.10
C LEU A 108 -7.41 1.99 -5.10
N LYS A 109 -7.16 1.29 -6.22
CA LYS A 109 -8.22 1.01 -7.20
C LYS A 109 -9.32 0.19 -6.52
N PRO A 110 -10.61 0.53 -6.73
CA PRO A 110 -11.71 -0.13 -6.02
C PRO A 110 -11.66 -1.65 -6.10
N SER A 111 -11.86 -2.28 -4.94
CA SER A 111 -11.96 -3.74 -4.78
C SER A 111 -10.72 -4.54 -5.21
N GLN A 112 -9.55 -3.90 -5.37
CA GLN A 112 -8.31 -4.60 -5.73
C GLN A 112 -7.59 -5.23 -4.53
N PHE A 113 -7.73 -4.61 -3.35
CA PHE A 113 -7.15 -5.00 -2.07
C PHE A 113 -8.15 -4.64 -0.97
N SER A 114 -8.54 -5.60 -0.14
CA SER A 114 -9.66 -5.41 0.79
C SER A 114 -9.29 -4.49 1.95
N CYS A 115 -8.01 -4.44 2.32
CA CYS A 115 -7.52 -3.59 3.41
C CYS A 115 -7.80 -2.09 3.21
N TRP A 116 -8.05 -1.64 1.98
CA TRP A 116 -8.41 -0.25 1.66
C TRP A 116 -9.92 0.03 1.74
N SER A 117 -10.74 -0.98 2.01
CA SER A 117 -12.18 -0.81 2.27
C SER A 117 -12.40 -0.30 3.69
N LYS A 118 -13.17 0.79 3.87
CA LYS A 118 -13.45 1.37 5.19
C LYS A 118 -14.17 0.42 6.16
N ASN A 119 -14.87 -0.58 5.61
CA ASN A 119 -15.58 -1.60 6.39
C ASN A 119 -14.68 -2.77 6.79
N ASP A 120 -13.46 -2.85 6.23
CA ASP A 120 -12.48 -3.86 6.59
C ASP A 120 -11.80 -3.48 7.93
N LYS A 121 -11.65 -4.46 8.83
CA LYS A 121 -10.98 -4.25 10.13
C LYS A 121 -9.53 -3.78 9.94
N ASN A 122 -8.88 -4.20 8.87
CA ASN A 122 -7.50 -3.84 8.54
C ASN A 122 -7.35 -2.37 8.16
N TYR A 123 -8.40 -1.72 7.64
CA TYR A 123 -8.34 -0.30 7.25
C TYR A 123 -7.96 0.62 8.42
N LYS A 124 -8.48 0.32 9.62
CA LYS A 124 -8.15 1.07 10.84
C LYS A 124 -6.68 0.92 11.21
N MET A 125 -6.10 -0.25 10.95
CA MET A 125 -4.70 -0.55 11.30
C MET A 125 -3.72 0.17 10.38
N LEU A 126 -4.13 0.49 9.15
CA LEU A 126 -3.31 1.29 8.22
C LEU A 126 -3.09 2.73 8.71
N GLN A 127 -3.94 3.26 9.61
CA GLN A 127 -3.79 4.65 10.09
C GLN A 127 -2.57 4.83 11.00
N HIS A 128 -2.16 3.77 11.69
CA HIS A 128 -1.08 3.78 12.67
C HIS A 128 -0.26 2.48 12.60
N PRO A 129 0.36 2.16 11.46
CA PRO A 129 1.08 0.91 11.29
C PRO A 129 2.23 0.82 12.29
N GLY A 130 2.41 -0.36 12.89
CA GLY A 130 3.43 -0.60 13.91
C GLY A 130 3.10 -0.04 15.29
N LYS A 131 1.89 0.49 15.49
CA LYS A 131 1.43 1.09 16.76
C LYS A 131 0.08 0.52 17.21
N ASN A 132 -0.45 -0.49 16.52
CA ASN A 132 -1.73 -1.11 16.86
C ASN A 132 -1.60 -2.12 18.00
N GLY A 133 -2.70 -2.41 18.69
CA GLY A 133 -2.73 -3.34 19.83
C GLY A 133 -3.18 -2.69 21.12
N LYS A 134 -3.78 -3.47 22.03
CA LYS A 134 -4.29 -3.00 23.32
C LYS A 134 -3.22 -3.11 24.40
N SER A 135 -2.43 -4.19 24.37
CA SER A 135 -1.32 -4.43 25.30
C SER A 135 0.03 -3.97 24.76
N ALA A 136 1.02 -3.84 25.64
CA ALA A 136 2.40 -3.56 25.23
C ALA A 136 2.97 -4.66 24.33
N HIS A 137 2.64 -5.93 24.62
CA HIS A 137 3.06 -7.06 23.80
C HIS A 137 2.48 -6.98 22.38
N GLU A 138 1.18 -6.74 22.24
CA GLU A 138 0.54 -6.61 20.92
C GLU A 138 1.14 -5.45 20.10
N LYS A 139 1.44 -4.32 20.74
CA LYS A 139 2.11 -3.19 20.10
C LYS A 139 3.51 -3.54 19.60
N GLU A 140 4.27 -4.30 20.38
CA GLU A 140 5.59 -4.75 19.96
C GLU A 140 5.51 -5.78 18.80
N VAL A 141 4.52 -6.67 18.83
CA VAL A 141 4.25 -7.59 17.72
C VAL A 141 3.88 -6.82 16.44
N ASP A 142 3.02 -5.81 16.55
CA ASP A 142 2.61 -4.98 15.43
C ASP A 142 3.77 -4.17 14.85
N LYS A 143 4.61 -3.59 15.72
CA LYS A 143 5.84 -2.90 15.34
C LYS A 143 6.76 -3.81 14.53
N LYS A 144 7.00 -5.03 15.01
CA LYS A 144 7.81 -6.03 14.28
C LYS A 144 7.18 -6.42 12.93
N ALA A 145 5.86 -6.53 12.87
CA ALA A 145 5.16 -6.81 11.62
C ALA A 145 5.33 -5.67 10.60
N TRP A 146 5.26 -4.42 11.06
CA TRP A 146 5.50 -3.24 10.22
C TRP A 146 6.93 -3.20 9.66
N GLU A 147 7.94 -3.47 10.50
CA GLU A 147 9.33 -3.58 10.04
C GLU A 147 9.49 -4.68 8.97
N LYS A 148 8.93 -5.88 9.20
CA LYS A 148 8.96 -6.97 8.23
C LYS A 148 8.32 -6.61 6.89
N CYS A 149 7.25 -5.82 6.90
CA CYS A 149 6.61 -5.33 5.67
C CYS A 149 7.50 -4.32 4.93
N LYS A 150 8.17 -3.42 5.64
CA LYS A 150 9.16 -2.49 5.05
C LYS A 150 10.34 -3.24 4.42
N ASP A 151 10.85 -4.25 5.11
CA ASP A 151 11.96 -5.07 4.61
C ASP A 151 11.54 -5.88 3.37
N THR A 152 10.35 -6.48 3.40
CA THR A 152 9.78 -7.19 2.24
C THR A 152 9.62 -6.26 1.04
N PHE A 153 9.17 -5.01 1.26
CA PHE A 153 9.09 -4.02 0.19
C PHE A 153 10.46 -3.73 -0.40
N LYS A 154 11.47 -3.40 0.41
CA LYS A 154 12.83 -3.09 -0.07
C LYS A 154 13.38 -4.25 -0.90
N GLU A 155 13.25 -5.45 -0.36
CA GLU A 155 13.68 -6.68 -1.01
C GLU A 155 13.03 -6.85 -2.39
N VAL A 156 11.69 -6.86 -2.47
CA VAL A 156 10.97 -7.05 -3.74
C VAL A 156 11.13 -5.87 -4.68
N PHE A 157 11.29 -4.64 -4.18
CA PHE A 157 11.46 -3.45 -5.01
C PHE A 157 12.81 -3.48 -5.74
N HIS A 158 13.87 -3.93 -5.07
CA HIS A 158 15.23 -4.00 -5.62
C HIS A 158 15.54 -5.32 -6.33
N ALA A 159 14.75 -6.39 -6.10
CA ALA A 159 14.97 -7.69 -6.73
C ALA A 159 14.94 -7.62 -8.26
N SER A 160 15.66 -8.52 -8.90
CA SER A 160 15.57 -8.78 -10.34
C SER A 160 14.27 -9.52 -10.69
N LYS A 161 13.84 -9.46 -11.96
CA LYS A 161 12.64 -10.20 -12.41
C LYS A 161 12.78 -11.72 -12.30
N THR A 162 14.00 -12.24 -12.31
CA THR A 162 14.30 -13.67 -12.18
C THR A 162 14.08 -14.20 -10.76
N GLU A 163 14.08 -13.33 -9.75
CA GLU A 163 13.76 -13.69 -8.36
C GLU A 163 12.25 -13.77 -8.09
N ASN A 164 11.42 -13.42 -9.07
CA ASN A 164 9.97 -13.43 -8.93
C ASN A 164 9.44 -14.88 -9.00
N PRO A 165 8.92 -15.45 -7.89
CA PRO A 165 8.35 -16.79 -7.90
C PRO A 165 6.97 -16.84 -8.60
N LEU A 166 6.42 -15.67 -8.97
CA LEU A 166 5.07 -15.49 -9.50
C LEU A 166 5.09 -14.65 -10.79
N PRO A 167 5.90 -14.99 -11.81
CA PRO A 167 6.03 -14.15 -12.98
C PRO A 167 4.67 -13.93 -13.67
N LYS A 168 4.34 -12.67 -13.95
CA LYS A 168 3.09 -12.22 -14.63
C LYS A 168 1.79 -12.43 -13.83
N ILE A 169 1.84 -13.02 -12.64
CA ILE A 169 0.66 -13.26 -11.80
C ILE A 169 0.23 -11.94 -11.13
N CYS A 170 -1.03 -11.56 -11.35
CA CYS A 170 -1.58 -10.29 -10.85
C CYS A 170 -2.79 -10.48 -9.93
N HIS A 171 -3.21 -11.71 -9.68
CA HIS A 171 -4.45 -12.02 -8.99
C HIS A 171 -4.19 -13.10 -7.94
N TYR A 172 -4.79 -12.91 -6.77
CA TYR A 172 -4.78 -13.87 -5.68
C TYR A 172 -6.11 -13.79 -4.94
N PHE A 173 -6.37 -14.76 -4.08
CA PHE A 173 -7.44 -14.72 -3.09
C PHE A 173 -7.06 -15.50 -1.84
N SER A 174 -7.77 -15.24 -0.75
CA SER A 174 -7.70 -16.03 0.47
C SER A 174 -9.03 -16.72 0.74
N GLY A 175 -8.97 -17.85 1.44
CA GLY A 175 -10.14 -18.69 1.70
C GLY A 175 -10.58 -19.52 0.49
N PRO A 176 -11.80 -20.09 0.51
CA PRO A 176 -12.20 -21.09 -0.47
C PRO A 176 -12.30 -20.50 -1.90
N PRO A 177 -11.93 -21.29 -2.93
CA PRO A 177 -11.97 -20.85 -4.31
C PRO A 177 -13.39 -20.53 -4.77
N LYS A 178 -13.56 -19.33 -5.34
CA LYS A 178 -14.81 -18.95 -6.01
C LYS A 178 -14.96 -19.76 -7.30
N LYS A 179 -16.20 -20.07 -7.71
CA LYS A 179 -16.53 -20.83 -8.94
C LYS A 179 -15.74 -20.37 -10.16
N ARG A 180 -15.61 -19.05 -10.37
CA ARG A 180 -14.85 -18.45 -11.49
C ARG A 180 -13.34 -18.76 -11.52
N TRP A 181 -12.77 -19.26 -10.43
CA TRP A 181 -11.35 -19.50 -10.25
C TRP A 181 -11.01 -20.95 -9.98
N GLN A 182 -11.99 -21.84 -9.79
CA GLN A 182 -11.79 -23.23 -9.36
C GLN A 182 -10.75 -23.99 -10.20
N GLU A 183 -10.66 -23.71 -11.50
CA GLU A 183 -9.73 -24.40 -12.42
C GLU A 183 -8.51 -23.56 -12.82
N LYS A 184 -8.36 -22.34 -12.27
CA LYS A 184 -7.37 -21.35 -12.72
C LYS A 184 -6.38 -20.93 -11.65
N TYR A 185 -6.44 -21.55 -10.47
CA TYR A 185 -5.57 -21.19 -9.35
C TYR A 185 -4.54 -22.28 -9.05
N PHE A 186 -3.48 -21.87 -8.38
CA PHE A 186 -2.44 -22.74 -7.87
C PHE A 186 -1.91 -22.18 -6.54
N ASP A 187 -1.25 -23.05 -5.79
CA ASP A 187 -0.68 -22.74 -4.49
C ASP A 187 0.84 -22.75 -4.54
N LEU A 188 1.48 -21.97 -3.67
CA LEU A 188 2.92 -22.03 -3.47
C LEU A 188 3.23 -22.82 -2.18
N PRO A 189 4.26 -23.68 -2.18
CA PRO A 189 4.51 -24.65 -1.10
C PRO A 189 4.84 -24.07 0.28
N ASN A 190 4.96 -22.75 0.43
CA ASN A 190 5.22 -22.09 1.72
C ASN A 190 4.38 -20.82 1.93
N VAL A 191 3.33 -20.63 1.13
CA VAL A 191 2.47 -19.45 1.17
C VAL A 191 1.08 -19.89 1.63
N PRO A 192 0.88 -20.09 2.94
CA PRO A 192 -0.42 -20.50 3.46
C PRO A 192 -1.46 -19.40 3.20
N HIS A 193 -2.73 -19.80 3.15
CA HIS A 193 -3.91 -18.93 3.06
C HIS A 193 -4.07 -18.10 1.78
N PHE A 194 -3.09 -18.08 0.87
CA PHE A 194 -3.20 -17.38 -0.41
C PHE A 194 -3.10 -18.34 -1.58
N HIS A 195 -4.04 -18.17 -2.49
CA HIS A 195 -4.18 -18.90 -3.74
C HIS A 195 -3.94 -17.92 -4.90
N PHE A 196 -3.17 -18.32 -5.90
CA PHE A 196 -2.75 -17.44 -6.99
C PHE A 196 -3.44 -17.81 -8.29
N VAL A 197 -3.97 -16.82 -9.01
CA VAL A 197 -4.77 -17.08 -10.23
C VAL A 197 -3.93 -16.79 -11.46
N LYS A 198 -3.81 -17.81 -12.32
CA LYS A 198 -3.27 -17.68 -13.67
C LYS A 198 -4.44 -17.45 -14.62
N LEU A 199 -4.54 -16.21 -15.10
CA LEU A 199 -5.48 -15.89 -16.16
C LEU A 199 -4.75 -15.99 -17.49
N ASP A 200 -5.31 -16.78 -18.41
CA ASP A 200 -4.92 -16.77 -19.81
C ASP A 200 -5.14 -15.34 -20.32
N LYS A 201 -4.04 -14.67 -20.64
CA LYS A 201 -4.05 -13.38 -21.29
C LYS A 201 -3.59 -13.57 -22.72
#